data_AF-A0A436FE57-F1
#
_entry.id   AF-A0A436FE57-F1
#
_cell.length_a   1.000
_cell.length_b   1.000
_cell.length_c   1.000
_cell.angle_alpha   90.00
_cell.angle_beta   90.00
_cell.angle_gamma   90.00
#
_symmetry.space_group_name_H-M   'P 1'
#
loop_
_entity.id
_entity.type
_entity.pdbx_description
1 polymer ?
#
loop_
_entity_poly.entity_id
_entity_poly.type
_entity_poly.pdbx_seq_one_letter_code
_entity_poly.pdbx_strand_id
1 'polypeptide(L)'
;MLLFSWFEKRLDPFPAAEPVEPPKTLVAFCLHYTRGAWPYILFDAVLVTAIAIAEVWMFGFLGRIVDWLSGQNRETFLQTEAWKLAGMAFIVLFALPGTVW
;
A
#
# COMPACT_ATOMS: atom_id res chain seq x y z
N MET A 1 -14.37 -18.22 15.43
CA MET A 1 -15.02 -18.91 14.28
C MET A 1 -15.90 -18.01 13.41
N LEU A 2 -16.44 -16.88 13.89
CA LEU A 2 -17.21 -15.93 13.05
C LEU A 2 -16.41 -15.34 11.86
N LEU A 3 -15.11 -15.09 12.05
CA LEU A 3 -14.23 -14.55 11.00
C LEU A 3 -14.12 -15.48 9.78
N PHE A 4 -13.97 -16.79 10.01
CA PHE A 4 -13.83 -17.78 8.94
C PHE A 4 -15.12 -17.93 8.13
N SER A 5 -16.27 -17.95 8.80
CA SER A 5 -17.58 -18.10 8.14
C SER A 5 -17.97 -16.85 7.32
N TRP A 6 -17.50 -15.66 7.72
CA TRP A 6 -17.64 -14.44 6.92
C TRP A 6 -16.75 -14.46 5.67
N PHE A 7 -15.56 -15.05 5.76
CA PHE A 7 -14.63 -15.19 4.64
C PHE A 7 -15.10 -16.26 3.64
N GLU A 8 -15.60 -17.40 4.11
CA GLU A 8 -16.17 -18.50 3.29
C GLU A 8 -17.39 -18.06 2.48
N LYS A 9 -18.18 -17.10 2.95
CA LYS A 9 -19.33 -16.57 2.19
C LYS A 9 -18.93 -15.59 1.08
N ARG A 10 -17.72 -15.03 1.11
CA ARG A 10 -17.27 -13.99 0.17
C ARG A 10 -16.67 -14.55 -1.10
N LEU A 11 -16.18 -15.79 -1.08
CA LEU A 11 -15.66 -16.49 -2.22
C LEU A 11 -16.32 -17.87 -2.24
N ASP A 12 -17.17 -18.13 -3.22
CA ASP A 12 -17.80 -19.45 -3.35
C ASP A 12 -16.70 -20.48 -3.68
N PRO A 13 -16.37 -21.41 -2.76
CA PRO A 13 -15.32 -22.39 -3.00
C PRO A 13 -15.72 -23.42 -4.06
N PHE A 14 -17.03 -23.59 -4.31
CA PHE A 14 -17.60 -24.54 -5.26
C PHE A 14 -18.75 -23.88 -6.04
N PRO A 15 -18.46 -22.97 -6.97
CA PRO A 15 -19.50 -22.44 -7.84
C PRO A 15 -20.13 -23.60 -8.62
N ALA A 16 -21.47 -23.68 -8.60
CA ALA A 16 -22.23 -24.72 -9.31
C ALA A 16 -22.12 -24.63 -10.85
N ALA A 17 -21.29 -23.73 -11.38
CA ALA A 17 -21.02 -23.62 -12.80
C ALA A 17 -20.19 -24.84 -13.24
N GLU A 18 -20.69 -25.56 -14.25
CA GLU A 18 -19.99 -26.69 -14.85
C GLU A 18 -18.56 -26.28 -15.27
N PRO A 19 -17.55 -27.18 -15.16
CA PRO A 19 -16.19 -26.87 -15.56
C PRO A 19 -16.15 -26.57 -17.06
N VAL A 20 -16.17 -25.29 -17.43
CA VAL A 20 -16.04 -24.86 -18.83
C VAL A 20 -14.56 -24.94 -19.20
N GLU A 21 -14.26 -25.45 -20.39
CA GLU A 21 -12.89 -25.63 -20.86
C GLU A 21 -12.11 -24.30 -20.73
N PRO A 22 -10.98 -24.28 -19.98
CA PRO A 22 -10.28 -23.04 -19.72
C PRO A 22 -9.78 -22.41 -21.03
N PRO A 23 -9.86 -21.08 -21.18
CA PRO A 23 -9.44 -20.41 -22.40
C PRO A 23 -7.94 -20.65 -22.66
N LYS A 24 -7.58 -20.88 -23.93
CA LYS A 24 -6.22 -21.30 -24.36
C LYS A 24 -5.12 -20.24 -24.20
N THR A 25 -5.42 -19.08 -23.62
CA THR A 25 -4.48 -17.97 -23.44
C THR A 25 -4.26 -17.69 -21.95
N LEU A 26 -2.99 -17.44 -21.56
CA LEU A 26 -2.60 -17.24 -20.16
C LEU A 26 -3.35 -16.10 -19.46
N VAL A 27 -3.58 -14.99 -20.17
CA VAL A 27 -4.28 -13.82 -19.62
C VAL A 27 -5.76 -14.11 -19.38
N ALA A 28 -6.42 -14.79 -20.33
CA ALA A 28 -7.83 -15.17 -20.17
C ALA A 28 -8.01 -16.23 -19.09
N PHE A 29 -7.02 -17.12 -18.90
CA PHE A 29 -6.99 -18.07 -17.80
C PHE A 29 -6.92 -17.36 -16.44
N CYS A 30 -5.97 -16.43 -16.26
CA CYS A 30 -5.89 -15.63 -15.04
C CYS A 30 -7.18 -14.87 -14.77
N LEU A 31 -7.76 -14.20 -15.78
CA LEU A 31 -9.02 -13.46 -15.64
C LEU A 31 -10.21 -14.37 -15.30
N HIS A 32 -10.28 -15.56 -15.87
CA HIS A 32 -11.36 -16.52 -15.60
C HIS A 32 -11.34 -17.00 -14.15
N TYR A 33 -10.15 -17.34 -13.63
CA TYR A 33 -9.99 -17.82 -12.25
C TYR A 33 -10.03 -16.69 -11.20
N THR A 34 -9.62 -15.48 -11.55
CA THR A 34 -9.70 -14.32 -10.64
C THR A 34 -11.07 -13.65 -10.61
N ARG A 35 -12.01 -14.06 -11.47
CA ARG A 35 -13.30 -13.39 -11.68
C ARG A 35 -14.17 -13.30 -10.42
N GLY A 36 -14.10 -14.28 -9.52
CA GLY A 36 -14.77 -14.24 -8.20
C GLY A 36 -14.08 -13.37 -7.15
N ALA A 37 -12.78 -13.09 -7.33
CA ALA A 37 -11.95 -12.33 -6.39
C ALA A 37 -11.65 -10.90 -6.85
N TRP A 38 -12.08 -10.51 -8.05
CA TRP A 38 -11.75 -9.23 -8.69
C TRP A 38 -11.96 -7.98 -7.82
N PRO A 39 -13.06 -7.84 -7.05
CA PRO A 39 -13.25 -6.70 -6.15
C PRO A 39 -12.18 -6.62 -5.04
N TYR A 40 -11.73 -7.76 -4.53
CA TYR A 40 -10.71 -7.82 -3.49
C TYR A 40 -9.32 -7.52 -4.05
N ILE A 41 -9.01 -8.03 -5.24
CA ILE A 41 -7.77 -7.73 -5.96
C ILE A 41 -7.68 -6.23 -6.28
N LEU A 42 -8.79 -5.61 -6.70
CA LEU A 42 -8.82 -4.18 -6.96
C LEU A 42 -8.60 -3.37 -5.68
N PHE A 43 -9.23 -3.76 -4.57
CA PHE A 43 -9.05 -3.10 -3.28
C PHE A 43 -7.60 -3.20 -2.79
N ASP A 44 -7.00 -4.39 -2.88
CA ASP A 44 -5.59 -4.62 -2.55
C ASP A 44 -4.66 -3.77 -3.43
N ALA A 45 -4.89 -3.77 -4.75
CA ALA A 45 -4.10 -2.97 -5.69
C ALA A 45 -4.15 -1.47 -5.38
N VAL A 46 -5.32 -0.94 -4.99
CA VAL A 46 -5.46 0.47 -4.57
C VAL A 46 -4.69 0.74 -3.29
N LEU A 47 -4.77 -0.15 -2.30
CA LEU A 47 -4.03 -0.03 -1.04
C LEU A 47 -2.52 -0.04 -1.29
N VAL A 48 -2.01 -1.00 -2.06
CA VAL A 48 -0.60 -1.09 -2.42
C VAL A 48 -0.14 0.16 -3.17
N THR A 49 -0.97 0.66 -4.09
CA THR A 49 -0.67 1.91 -4.81
C THR A 49 -0.58 3.10 -3.86
N ALA A 50 -1.50 3.21 -2.89
CA ALA A 50 -1.47 4.29 -1.90
C ALA A 50 -0.21 4.23 -1.02
N ILE A 51 0.21 3.03 -0.62
CA ILE A 51 1.45 2.81 0.14
C ILE A 51 2.67 3.25 -0.68
N ALA A 52 2.74 2.83 -1.96
CA ALA A 52 3.84 3.21 -2.84
C ALA A 52 3.93 4.73 -3.06
N ILE A 53 2.79 5.42 -3.19
CA ILE A 53 2.76 6.89 -3.30
C ILE A 53 3.30 7.53 -2.01
N ALA A 54 2.86 7.05 -0.84
CA ALA A 54 3.34 7.56 0.44
C ALA A 54 4.87 7.37 0.59
N GLU A 55 5.39 6.23 0.14
CA GLU A 55 6.81 5.91 0.17
C GLU A 55 7.64 6.85 -0.72
N VAL A 56 7.23 7.08 -1.97
CA VAL A 56 7.90 8.02 -2.87
C VAL A 56 7.86 9.45 -2.30
N TRP A 57 6.72 9.85 -1.72
CA TRP A 57 6.57 11.17 -1.11
C TRP A 57 7.52 11.37 0.09
N MET A 58 7.74 10.31 0.88
CA MET A 58 8.71 10.33 1.98
C MET A 58 10.13 10.57 1.46
N PHE A 59 10.57 9.86 0.42
CA PHE A 59 11.90 10.06 -0.17
C PHE A 59 12.06 11.48 -0.73
N GLY A 60 11.02 12.04 -1.37
CA GLY A 60 11.03 13.44 -1.81
C GLY A 60 11.15 14.44 -0.67
N PHE A 61 10.58 14.14 0.50
CA PHE A 61 10.77 14.99 1.68
C PHE A 61 12.19 14.91 2.24
N LEU A 62 12.82 13.74 2.25
CA LEU A 62 14.22 13.60 2.66
C LEU A 62 15.13 14.49 1.80
N GLY A 63 14.91 14.53 0.49
CA GLY A 63 15.62 15.45 -0.42
C GLY A 63 15.48 16.91 0.01
N ARG A 64 14.26 17.35 0.33
CA ARG A 64 14.01 18.73 0.83
C ARG A 64 14.71 19.02 2.16
N ILE A 65 14.82 18.05 3.07
CA ILE A 65 15.61 18.23 4.30
C ILE A 65 17.08 18.46 3.97
N VAL A 66 17.65 17.64 3.08
CA VAL A 66 19.05 17.76 2.66
C VAL A 66 19.31 19.11 2.00
N ASP A 67 18.41 19.55 1.12
CA ASP A 67 18.49 20.85 0.46
C ASP A 67 18.47 22.00 1.49
N TRP A 68 17.56 21.95 2.45
CA TRP A 68 17.49 22.96 3.51
C TRP A 68 18.73 22.99 4.40
N LEU A 69 19.28 21.83 4.73
CA LEU A 69 20.50 21.70 5.54
C LEU A 69 21.74 22.19 4.78
N SER A 70 21.70 22.18 3.45
CA SER A 70 22.75 22.70 2.58
C SER A 70 22.66 24.21 2.34
N GLY A 71 21.46 24.80 2.42
CA GLY A 71 21.18 26.17 2.01
C GLY A 71 20.92 27.20 3.13
N GLN A 72 20.65 26.79 4.38
CA GLN A 72 20.38 27.72 5.50
C GLN A 72 21.37 27.64 6.67
N ASN A 73 21.54 28.77 7.37
CA ASN A 73 22.30 28.86 8.62
C ASN A 73 21.75 27.88 9.67
N ARG A 74 22.58 26.89 10.04
CA ARG A 74 22.27 25.79 10.96
C ARG A 74 21.70 26.24 12.32
N GLU A 75 21.98 27.47 12.74
CA GLU A 75 21.60 28.00 14.05
C GLU A 75 20.09 28.29 14.18
N THR A 76 19.44 28.83 13.14
CA THR A 76 17.99 29.15 13.19
C THR A 76 17.11 27.99 12.72
N PHE A 77 17.71 27.04 11.99
CA PHE A 77 17.01 25.94 11.33
C PHE A 77 16.42 24.92 12.33
N LEU A 78 17.24 24.48 13.30
CA LEU A 78 16.79 23.55 14.33
C LEU A 78 15.79 24.19 15.30
N GLN A 79 15.88 25.50 15.57
CA GLN A 79 14.90 26.16 16.44
C GLN A 79 13.52 26.30 15.79
N THR A 80 13.46 26.53 14.47
CA THR A 80 12.20 26.84 13.78
C THR A 80 11.51 25.60 13.20
N GLU A 81 12.29 24.63 12.71
CA GLU A 81 11.78 23.48 11.94
C GLU A 81 11.90 22.13 12.67
N ALA A 82 12.43 22.09 13.90
CA ALA A 82 12.56 20.85 14.70
C ALA A 82 11.22 20.12 14.89
N TRP A 83 10.11 20.84 15.02
CA TRP A 83 8.80 20.21 15.19
C TRP A 83 8.36 19.46 13.91
N LYS A 84 8.58 20.05 12.73
CA LYS A 84 8.27 19.38 11.45
C LYS A 84 9.20 18.18 11.21
N LEU A 85 10.48 18.33 11.56
CA LEU A 85 11.47 17.24 11.49
C LEU A 85 11.12 16.08 12.45
N ALA A 86 10.72 16.37 13.68
CA ALA A 86 10.32 15.38 14.67
C ALA A 86 9.03 14.64 14.24
N GLY A 87 8.04 15.37 13.72
CA GLY A 87 6.83 14.78 13.17
C GLY A 87 7.11 13.82 12.01
N MET A 88 8.08 14.13 11.15
CA MET A 88 8.43 13.26 10.02
C MET A 88 9.35 12.11 10.42
N ALA A 89 10.25 12.29 11.39
CA ALA A 89 10.99 11.19 11.99
C ALA A 89 10.04 10.17 12.64
N PHE A 90 8.98 10.64 13.30
CA PHE A 90 7.94 9.76 13.84
C PHE A 90 7.21 8.97 12.76
N ILE A 91 6.83 9.62 11.65
CA ILE A 91 6.18 8.94 10.52
C ILE A 91 7.10 7.85 9.93
N VAL A 92 8.38 8.15 9.73
CA VAL A 92 9.35 7.21 9.15
C VAL A 92 9.62 6.03 10.09
N LEU A 93 9.84 6.29 11.38
CA LEU A 93 10.27 5.28 12.35
C LEU A 93 9.12 4.45 12.92
N PHE A 94 7.89 4.98 12.95
CA PHE A 94 6.75 4.32 13.60
C PHE A 94 5.55 4.13 12.68
N ALA A 95 5.14 5.15 11.92
CA ALA A 95 3.94 5.03 11.10
C ALA A 95 4.15 4.11 9.89
N LEU A 96 5.26 4.27 9.17
CA LEU A 96 5.61 3.42 8.04
C LEU A 96 5.74 1.95 8.45
N PRO A 97 6.63 1.56 9.38
CA PRO A 97 6.73 0.16 9.79
C PRO A 97 5.41 -0.37 10.39
N GLY A 98 4.59 0.46 11.03
CA GLY A 98 3.26 0.04 11.49
C GLY A 98 2.25 -0.25 10.37
N THR A 99 2.48 0.28 9.16
CA THR A 99 1.60 0.10 7.99
C THR A 99 2.08 -0.97 7.01
N VAL A 100 3.39 -1.25 6.95
CA VAL A 100 3.98 -2.26 6.07
C VAL A 100 4.39 -3.55 6.80
N TRP A 101 3.79 -3.84 7.94
CA TRP A 101 4.00 -5.10 8.68
C TRP A 101 3.01 -6.20 8.28
#